data_AF-A0A453SKI4-F1
#
_entry.id   AF-A0A453SKI4-F1
#
_cell.length_a   1.000
_cell.length_b   1.000
_cell.length_c   1.000
_cell.angle_alpha   90.00
_cell.angle_beta   90.00
_cell.angle_gamma   90.00
#
_symmetry.space_group_name_H-M   'P 1'
#
loop_
_entity.id
_entity.type
_entity.pdbx_description
1 polymer ?
#
loop_
_entity_poly.entity_id
_entity_poly.type
_entity_poly.pdbx_seq_one_letter_code
_entity_poly.pdbx_strand_id
1 'polypeptide(L)'
;RSWNTDYKVICQKFRDAGYGDVVPQIIFWNLRDSKSTPVTSTQPGVAMVSGFSKNFLKIFLKKDGVVNPEAIMMEAIAGDEYQKLAVFD
;
A
#
# COMPACT_ATOMS: atom_id res chain seq x y z
N ARG A 1 -23.61 19.55 11.35
CA ARG A 1 -22.65 18.59 11.95
C ARG A 1 -21.33 18.72 11.20
N SER A 2 -20.20 18.75 11.90
CA SER A 2 -18.88 18.66 11.23
C SER A 2 -18.65 17.23 10.76
N TRP A 3 -18.18 17.09 9.52
CA TRP A 3 -17.76 15.79 8.98
C TRP A 3 -16.31 15.54 9.38
N ASN A 4 -16.02 14.38 9.95
CA ASN A 4 -14.67 13.92 10.23
C ASN A 4 -14.28 12.86 9.21
N THR A 5 -13.04 12.92 8.71
CA THR A 5 -12.48 11.84 7.89
C THR A 5 -12.08 10.68 8.77
N ASP A 6 -12.05 9.47 8.22
CA ASP A 6 -11.59 8.27 8.95
C ASP A 6 -10.17 8.46 9.49
N TYR A 7 -9.29 9.13 8.74
CA TYR A 7 -7.95 9.50 9.20
C TYR A 7 -7.99 10.28 10.53
N LYS A 8 -8.81 11.33 10.62
CA LYS A 8 -8.95 12.12 11.86
C LYS A 8 -9.49 11.29 13.02
N VAL A 9 -10.46 10.41 12.74
CA VAL A 9 -11.03 9.52 13.75
C VAL A 9 -9.99 8.51 14.25
N ILE A 10 -9.16 7.96 13.37
CA ILE A 10 -8.08 7.04 13.73
C ILE A 10 -7.04 7.75 14.60
N CYS A 11 -6.56 8.93 14.18
CA CYS A 11 -5.59 9.70 14.98
C CYS A 11 -6.12 10.01 16.39
N GLN A 12 -7.40 10.41 16.49
CA GLN A 12 -8.02 10.66 17.78
C GLN A 12 -8.06 9.41 18.66
N LYS A 13 -8.45 8.25 18.10
CA LYS A 13 -8.49 6.98 18.85
C LYS A 13 -7.12 6.56 19.37
N PHE A 14 -6.06 6.72 18.58
CA PHE A 14 -4.69 6.42 19.02
C PHE A 14 -4.25 7.36 20.16
N ARG A 15 -4.56 8.65 20.04
CA ARG A 15 -4.29 9.62 21.12
C ARG A 15 -5.05 9.29 22.40
N ASP A 16 -6.34 8.99 22.30
CA ASP A 16 -7.21 8.64 23.43
C ASP A 16 -6.77 7.35 24.13
N ALA A 17 -6.18 6.41 23.37
CA ALA A 17 -5.62 5.16 23.90
C ALA A 17 -4.23 5.33 24.55
N GLY A 18 -3.69 6.55 24.60
CA GLY A 18 -2.42 6.85 25.27
C GLY A 18 -1.17 6.71 24.39
N TYR A 19 -1.33 6.48 23.07
CA TYR A 19 -0.20 6.45 22.13
C TYR A 19 0.30 7.85 21.72
N GLY A 20 -0.35 8.92 22.22
CA GLY A 20 0.01 10.30 21.88
C GLY A 20 -0.15 10.57 20.38
N ASP A 21 0.88 11.13 19.76
CA ASP A 21 0.90 11.40 18.31
C ASP A 21 1.56 10.26 17.50
N VAL A 22 1.79 9.10 18.11
CA VAL A 22 2.35 7.91 17.45
C VAL A 22 1.22 7.14 16.76
N VAL A 23 0.85 7.60 15.58
CA VAL A 23 -0.11 6.91 14.70
C VAL A 23 0.67 6.10 13.66
N PRO A 24 0.36 4.81 13.45
CA PRO A 24 1.00 3.99 12.41
C PRO A 24 0.82 4.59 11.02
N GLN A 25 1.66 4.18 10.06
CA GLN A 25 1.41 4.50 8.66
C GLN A 25 0.11 3.83 8.18
N ILE A 26 -0.76 4.60 7.53
CA ILE A 26 -2.09 4.13 7.09
C ILE A 26 -2.12 4.01 5.58
N ILE A 27 -2.55 2.86 5.08
CA ILE A 27 -2.67 2.60 3.64
C ILE A 27 -4.13 2.49 3.28
N PHE A 28 -4.64 3.49 2.57
CA PHE A 28 -6.00 3.48 2.02
C PHE A 28 -5.97 2.74 0.68
N TRP A 29 -6.57 1.55 0.64
CA TRP A 29 -6.55 0.69 -0.53
C TRP A 29 -7.91 0.61 -1.24
N ASN A 30 -8.01 1.23 -2.41
CA ASN A 30 -9.14 1.07 -3.33
C ASN A 30 -9.02 -0.26 -4.09
N LEU A 31 -9.69 -1.31 -3.60
CA LEU A 31 -9.71 -2.64 -4.23
C LEU A 31 -10.63 -2.72 -5.46
N ARG A 32 -11.63 -1.83 -5.55
CA ARG A 32 -12.49 -1.63 -6.71
C ARG A 32 -11.96 -0.45 -7.52
N ASP A 33 -12.24 -0.42 -8.81
CA ASP A 33 -12.16 0.80 -9.60
C ASP A 33 -13.04 1.90 -8.98
N SER A 34 -12.39 2.84 -8.30
CA SER A 34 -13.01 3.91 -7.54
C SER A 34 -12.11 5.13 -7.58
N LYS A 35 -12.72 6.30 -7.80
CA LYS A 35 -12.04 7.60 -7.77
C LYS A 35 -12.03 8.22 -6.37
N SER A 36 -12.51 7.49 -5.36
CA SER A 36 -12.53 7.98 -3.97
C SER A 36 -11.12 8.19 -3.45
N THR A 37 -10.81 9.38 -2.97
CA THR A 37 -9.51 9.78 -2.41
C THR A 37 -9.72 10.21 -0.96
N PRO A 38 -9.65 9.26 0.01
CA PRO A 38 -9.99 9.54 1.41
C PRO A 38 -8.96 10.43 2.12
N VAL A 39 -7.81 10.67 1.49
CA VAL A 39 -6.69 11.48 1.99
C VAL A 39 -6.03 12.25 0.84
N THR A 40 -5.36 13.36 1.17
CA THR A 40 -4.56 14.13 0.21
C THR A 40 -3.16 13.52 0.04
N SER A 41 -2.54 13.74 -1.12
CA SER A 41 -1.17 13.27 -1.39
C SER A 41 -0.11 13.89 -0.47
N THR A 42 -0.42 15.05 0.11
CA THR A 42 0.46 15.79 1.02
C THR A 42 0.24 15.44 2.49
N GLN A 43 -0.74 14.59 2.82
CA GLN A 43 -1.01 14.18 4.19
C GLN A 43 0.13 13.26 4.68
N PRO A 44 0.84 13.61 5.77
CA PRO A 44 1.91 12.75 6.29
C PRO A 44 1.36 11.45 6.87
N GLY A 45 2.16 10.38 6.81
CA GLY A 45 1.84 9.11 7.44
C GLY A 45 0.75 8.29 6.74
N VAL A 46 0.31 8.71 5.55
CA VAL A 46 -0.68 7.96 4.76
C VAL A 46 -0.19 7.70 3.34
N ALA A 47 -0.60 6.58 2.79
CA ALA A 47 -0.44 6.25 1.38
C ALA A 47 -1.78 5.81 0.79
N MET A 48 -1.96 6.04 -0.51
CA MET A 48 -3.13 5.56 -1.26
C MET A 48 -2.69 4.57 -2.33
N VAL A 49 -3.34 3.41 -2.34
CA VAL A 49 -3.11 2.34 -3.32
C VAL A 49 -4.43 2.05 -4.04
N SER A 50 -4.38 1.91 -5.36
CA SER A 50 -5.55 1.62 -6.19
C SER A 50 -5.34 0.37 -7.03
N GLY A 51 -6.44 -0.30 -7.36
CA GLY A 51 -6.44 -1.54 -8.11
C GLY A 51 -6.12 -2.75 -7.23
N PHE A 52 -6.21 -3.94 -7.80
CA PHE A 52 -5.96 -5.18 -7.06
C PHE A 52 -5.41 -6.27 -7.99
N SER A 53 -4.31 -6.88 -7.57
CA SER A 53 -3.89 -8.19 -8.08
C SER A 53 -3.44 -9.06 -6.91
N LYS A 54 -3.76 -10.36 -6.95
CA LYS A 54 -3.41 -11.31 -5.88
C LYS A 54 -1.88 -11.38 -5.67
N ASN A 55 -1.11 -11.29 -6.75
CA ASN A 55 0.35 -11.31 -6.68
C ASN A 55 0.91 -10.02 -6.06
N PHE A 56 0.37 -8.86 -6.44
CA PHE A 56 0.81 -7.60 -5.86
C PHE A 56 0.54 -7.54 -4.35
N LEU A 57 -0.66 -7.95 -3.88
CA LEU A 57 -0.94 -7.99 -2.44
C LEU A 57 0.06 -8.86 -1.66
N LYS A 58 0.41 -10.04 -2.20
CA LYS A 58 1.41 -10.91 -1.57
C LYS A 58 2.78 -10.24 -1.48
N ILE A 59 3.25 -9.61 -2.56
CA ILE A 59 4.57 -8.96 -2.58
C ILE A 59 4.56 -7.75 -1.64
N PHE A 60 3.50 -6.95 -1.69
CA PHE A 60 3.31 -5.78 -0.84
C PHE A 60 3.42 -6.14 0.65
N LEU A 61 2.71 -7.19 1.09
CA LEU A 61 2.78 -7.66 2.48
C LEU A 61 4.13 -8.28 2.83
N LYS A 62 4.78 -9.00 1.91
CA LYS A 62 6.12 -9.60 2.14
C LYS A 62 7.23 -8.57 2.23
N LYS A 63 7.09 -7.43 1.58
CA LYS A 63 8.12 -6.38 1.49
C LYS A 63 7.80 -5.17 2.38
N ASP A 64 6.91 -5.35 3.36
CA ASP A 64 6.51 -4.31 4.33
C ASP A 64 6.07 -3.00 3.66
N GLY A 65 5.29 -3.12 2.57
CA GLY A 65 4.80 -1.98 1.79
C GLY A 65 5.82 -1.33 0.86
N VAL A 66 7.08 -1.78 0.86
CA VAL A 66 8.11 -1.30 -0.09
C VAL A 66 7.98 -2.05 -1.41
N VAL A 67 7.49 -1.37 -2.44
CA VAL A 67 7.28 -1.93 -3.77
C VAL A 67 8.07 -1.13 -4.82
N ASN A 68 8.99 -1.82 -5.50
CA ASN A 68 9.71 -1.33 -6.67
C ASN A 68 9.28 -2.17 -7.88
N PRO A 69 8.79 -1.57 -9.00
CA PRO A 69 8.42 -2.30 -10.20
C PRO A 69 9.48 -3.29 -10.70
N GLU A 70 10.75 -2.91 -10.64
CA GLU A 70 11.86 -3.77 -11.07
C GLU A 70 12.01 -4.97 -10.13
N ALA A 71 11.96 -4.75 -8.81
CA ALA A 71 12.02 -5.83 -7.83
C ALA A 71 10.82 -6.79 -7.95
N ILE A 72 9.62 -6.27 -8.26
CA ILE A 72 8.43 -7.09 -8.52
C ILE A 72 8.63 -7.95 -9.78
N MET A 73 9.14 -7.34 -10.85
CA MET A 73 9.42 -8.04 -12.11
C MET A 73 10.46 -9.14 -11.90
N MET A 74 11.56 -8.84 -11.22
CA MET A 74 12.62 -9.81 -10.89
C MET A 74 12.09 -10.98 -10.05
N GLU A 75 11.25 -10.71 -9.04
CA GLU A 75 10.60 -11.77 -8.24
C GLU A 75 9.66 -12.63 -9.11
N ALA A 76 8.93 -12.01 -10.05
CA ALA A 76 7.99 -12.73 -10.91
C ALA A 76 8.68 -13.68 -11.90
N ILE A 77 9.93 -13.39 -12.30
CA ILE A 77 10.73 -14.20 -13.22
C ILE A 77 11.82 -15.02 -12.52
N ALA A 78 11.86 -15.04 -11.18
CA ALA A 78 12.89 -15.76 -10.42
C ALA A 78 12.72 -17.30 -10.42
N GLY A 79 11.59 -17.81 -10.94
CA GLY A 79 11.30 -19.24 -10.99
C GLY A 79 12.20 -20.02 -11.95
N ASP A 80 12.47 -21.29 -11.62
CA ASP A 80 13.32 -22.20 -12.40
C ASP A 80 12.83 -22.39 -13.85
N GLU A 81 11.53 -22.19 -14.10
CA GLU A 81 10.93 -22.22 -15.43
C GLU A 81 11.44 -21.10 -16.34
N TYR A 82 11.81 -19.95 -15.79
CA TYR A 82 12.31 -18.79 -16.54
C TYR A 82 13.84 -18.82 -16.72
N GLN A 83 14.57 -19.57 -15.90
CA GLN A 83 16.04 -19.69 -16.00
C GLN A 83 16.51 -20.35 -17.30
N LYS A 84 15.63 -21.11 -17.98
CA LYS A 84 15.92 -21.80 -19.24
C LYS A 84 15.71 -20.92 -20.48
N LEU A 85 15.19 -19.70 -20.31
CA LEU A 85 14.92 -18.81 -21.42
C LEU A 85 16.22 -18.19 -21.92
N ALA A 86 16.41 -18.21 -23.24
CA ALA A 86 17.53 -17.57 -23.91
C ALA A 86 17.08 -16.21 -24.48
N VAL A 87 17.94 -15.20 -24.34
CA VAL A 87 17.75 -13.91 -24.99
C VAL A 87 18.30 -14.02 -26.41
N PHE A 88 17.47 -13.70 -27.39
CA PHE A 88 17.90 -13.55 -28.78
C PHE A 88 17.77 -12.06 -29.16
N ASP A 89 18.85 -11.49 -29.68
CA ASP A 89 18.90 -10.16 -30.29
C ASP A 89 18.47 -10.22 -31.77
#